data_AF-A0A2X2CDK3-F1
#
_entry.id   AF-A0A2X2CDK3-F1
#
_cell.length_a   1.000
_cell.length_b   1.000
_cell.length_c   1.000
_cell.angle_alpha   90.00
_cell.angle_beta   90.00
_cell.angle_gamma   90.00
#
_symmetry.space_group_name_H-M   'P 1'
#
loop_
_entity.id
_entity.type
_entity.pdbx_description
1 polymer ?
#
loop_
_entity_poly.entity_id
_entity_poly.type
_entity_poly.pdbx_seq_one_letter_code
_entity_poly.pdbx_strand_id
1 'polypeptide(L)'
;MAICIWFASNLIKKRAFNIPGGKGVKLLVAVVGLIVSILALLFHSSHLALYPVAAVIQPMFSLLVVSFIIIFALPFIIYACSRKGNKANVSMIHIKSHNAPKGHFFIHPRARSTHYLVPIDKTDHDSQQQK
;
A
#
# COMPACT_ATOMS: atom_id res chain seq x y z
N MET A 1 9.72 -9.90 -28.48
CA MET A 1 10.96 -10.24 -27.73
C MET A 1 11.15 -9.46 -26.43
N ALA A 2 10.73 -8.19 -26.31
CA ALA A 2 10.90 -7.39 -25.08
C ALA A 2 10.21 -7.97 -23.83
N ILE A 3 9.04 -8.62 -23.99
CA ILE A 3 8.30 -9.27 -22.90
C ILE A 3 9.06 -10.45 -22.30
N CYS A 4 9.78 -11.24 -23.11
CA CYS A 4 10.57 -12.38 -22.63
C CYS A 4 11.79 -11.93 -21.82
N ILE A 5 12.41 -10.81 -22.20
CA ILE A 5 13.59 -10.24 -21.52
C ILE A 5 13.18 -9.67 -20.15
N TRP A 6 12.08 -8.91 -20.08
CA TRP A 6 11.57 -8.40 -18.81
C TRP A 6 11.16 -9.52 -17.83
N PHE A 7 10.64 -10.62 -18.35
CA PHE A 7 10.23 -11.78 -17.56
C PHE A 7 11.42 -12.64 -17.09
N ALA A 8 12.53 -12.69 -17.84
CA ALA A 8 13.76 -13.37 -17.44
C ALA A 8 14.50 -12.63 -16.32
N SER A 9 14.57 -11.29 -16.38
CA SER A 9 15.26 -10.47 -15.38
C SER A 9 14.63 -10.53 -13.98
N ASN A 10 13.35 -10.88 -13.87
CA ASN A 10 12.64 -10.93 -12.59
C ASN A 10 12.84 -12.25 -11.80
N LEU A 11 13.57 -13.22 -12.37
CA LEU A 11 13.85 -14.53 -11.75
C LEU A 11 15.07 -14.55 -10.80
N ILE A 12 15.97 -13.56 -10.88
CA ILE A 12 17.27 -13.57 -10.18
C ILE A 12 17.20 -12.95 -8.76
N LYS A 13 16.04 -12.40 -8.36
CA LYS A 13 15.86 -11.81 -7.03
C LYS A 13 15.67 -12.89 -5.96
N LYS A 14 16.50 -12.87 -4.91
CA LYS A 14 16.28 -13.71 -3.72
C LYS A 14 14.96 -13.30 -3.05
N ARG A 15 14.00 -14.23 -2.98
CA ARG A 15 12.72 -14.03 -2.28
C ARG A 15 12.66 -14.96 -1.09
N ALA A 16 12.33 -14.43 0.09
CA ALA A 16 12.16 -15.23 1.30
C ALA A 16 10.88 -16.09 1.25
N PHE A 17 9.87 -15.65 0.49
CA PHE A 17 8.63 -16.39 0.25
C PHE A 17 8.38 -16.53 -1.26
N ASN A 18 8.09 -17.75 -1.69
CA ASN A 18 7.74 -18.08 -3.06
C ASN A 18 6.42 -18.84 -3.08
N ILE A 19 5.46 -18.36 -3.87
CA ILE A 19 4.21 -19.09 -4.14
C ILE A 19 4.59 -20.41 -4.83
N PRO A 20 4.15 -21.57 -4.31
CA PRO A 20 4.41 -22.87 -4.93
C PRO A 20 3.71 -22.96 -6.30
N GLY A 21 4.23 -23.79 -7.22
CA GLY A 21 3.60 -24.01 -8.54
C GLY A 21 4.33 -23.39 -9.76
N GLY A 22 5.62 -23.08 -9.63
CA GLY A 22 6.43 -22.63 -10.76
C GLY A 22 6.01 -21.25 -11.30
N LYS A 23 6.40 -20.93 -12.54
CA LYS A 23 6.21 -19.58 -13.11
C LYS A 23 4.78 -19.33 -13.63
N GLY A 24 4.13 -20.37 -14.16
CA GLY A 24 2.76 -20.29 -14.69
C GLY A 24 1.73 -19.98 -13.61
N VAL A 25 1.78 -20.68 -12.47
CA VAL A 25 0.84 -20.44 -11.36
C VAL A 25 1.02 -19.04 -10.77
N LYS A 26 2.27 -18.56 -10.62
CA LYS A 26 2.55 -17.19 -10.16
C LYS A 26 1.94 -16.13 -11.08
N LEU A 27 1.99 -16.35 -12.39
CA LEU A 27 1.40 -15.43 -13.36
C LEU A 27 -0.13 -15.48 -13.28
N LEU A 28 -0.72 -16.69 -13.24
CA LEU A 28 -2.17 -16.86 -13.16
C LEU A 28 -2.75 -16.21 -11.91
N VAL A 29 -2.17 -16.47 -10.73
CA VAL A 29 -2.63 -15.87 -9.46
C VAL A 29 -2.56 -14.34 -9.51
N ALA A 30 -1.49 -13.78 -10.08
CA ALA A 30 -1.36 -12.33 -10.23
C ALA A 30 -2.40 -11.74 -11.20
N VAL A 31 -2.66 -12.39 -12.33
CA VAL A 31 -3.64 -11.94 -13.34
C VAL A 31 -5.06 -12.04 -12.80
N VAL A 32 -5.42 -13.14 -12.12
CA VAL A 32 -6.73 -13.29 -11.50
C VAL A 32 -6.99 -12.21 -10.46
N GLY A 33 -6.03 -11.94 -9.56
CA GLY A 33 -6.16 -10.86 -8.57
C GLY A 33 -6.29 -9.47 -9.19
N LEU A 34 -5.62 -9.23 -10.33
CA LEU A 34 -5.73 -7.98 -11.08
C LEU A 34 -7.12 -7.84 -11.71
N ILE A 35 -7.64 -8.89 -12.35
CA ILE A 35 -8.98 -8.89 -12.95
C ILE A 35 -10.05 -8.62 -11.87
N VAL A 36 -9.96 -9.31 -10.72
CA VAL A 36 -10.89 -9.09 -9.60
C VAL A 36 -10.83 -7.65 -9.09
N SER A 37 -9.64 -7.06 -9.00
CA SER A 37 -9.49 -5.65 -8.61
C SER A 37 -10.13 -4.69 -9.61
N ILE A 38 -9.96 -4.92 -10.92
CA ILE A 38 -10.57 -4.11 -11.97
C ILE A 38 -12.10 -4.22 -11.91
N LEU A 39 -12.64 -5.44 -11.80
CA LEU A 39 -14.07 -5.66 -11.67
C LEU A 39 -14.63 -4.96 -10.43
N ALA A 40 -13.96 -5.05 -9.29
CA ALA A 40 -14.37 -4.37 -8.07
C ALA A 40 -14.47 -2.85 -8.22
N LEU A 41 -13.52 -2.21 -8.92
CA LEU A 41 -13.57 -0.78 -9.22
C LEU A 41 -14.77 -0.41 -10.10
N LEU A 42 -15.06 -1.21 -11.13
CA LEU A 42 -16.22 -0.99 -12.01
C LEU A 42 -17.55 -1.15 -11.26
N PHE A 43 -17.68 -2.22 -10.45
CA PHE A 43 -18.88 -2.46 -9.65
C PHE A 43 -19.08 -1.46 -8.52
N HIS A 44 -18.02 -0.85 -8.00
CA HIS A 44 -18.12 0.20 -6.97
C HIS A 44 -18.86 1.43 -7.50
N SER A 45 -18.58 1.82 -8.75
CA SER A 45 -19.30 2.91 -9.41
C SER A 45 -20.77 2.56 -9.73
N SER A 46 -21.08 1.28 -9.96
CA SER A 46 -22.42 0.81 -10.31
C SER A 46 -23.35 0.60 -9.11
N HIS A 47 -22.81 0.23 -7.93
CA HIS A 47 -23.63 0.01 -6.72
C HIS A 47 -24.38 1.26 -6.25
N LEU A 48 -23.87 2.47 -6.55
CA LEU A 48 -24.55 3.71 -6.20
C LEU A 48 -25.77 4.00 -7.10
N ALA A 49 -25.86 3.38 -8.28
CA ALA A 49 -26.96 3.59 -9.22
C ALA A 49 -28.23 2.77 -8.90
N LEU A 50 -28.13 1.77 -8.01
CA LEU A 50 -29.25 0.87 -7.68
C LEU A 50 -30.13 1.37 -6.52
N TYR A 51 -29.81 2.51 -5.92
CA TYR A 51 -30.64 3.13 -4.88
C TYR A 51 -31.75 4.00 -5.52
N PRO A 52 -33.04 3.76 -5.21
CA PRO A 52 -34.16 4.36 -5.92
C PRO A 52 -34.39 5.79 -5.42
N VAL A 53 -33.67 6.76 -6.00
CA VAL A 53 -33.96 8.18 -5.82
C VAL A 53 -33.96 8.86 -7.17
N ALA A 54 -35.05 8.65 -7.91
CA ALA A 54 -35.27 9.05 -9.30
C ALA A 54 -35.24 10.58 -9.58
N ALA A 55 -34.77 11.42 -8.66
CA ALA A 55 -34.71 12.88 -8.83
C ALA A 55 -33.31 13.50 -8.61
N VAL A 56 -32.30 12.74 -8.16
CA VAL A 56 -30.97 13.28 -7.78
C VAL A 56 -29.79 12.46 -8.34
N ILE A 57 -30.05 11.58 -9.33
CA ILE A 57 -29.10 10.55 -9.79
C ILE A 57 -27.87 11.14 -10.52
N GLN A 58 -28.03 12.23 -11.28
CA GLN A 58 -26.93 12.86 -12.01
C GLN A 58 -25.82 13.43 -11.09
N PRO A 59 -26.11 14.30 -10.09
CA PRO A 59 -25.05 14.89 -9.28
C PRO A 59 -24.33 13.90 -8.36
N MET A 60 -24.98 12.81 -7.92
CA MET A 60 -24.35 11.83 -7.01
C MET A 60 -23.24 11.02 -7.69
N PHE A 61 -23.47 10.55 -8.91
CA PHE A 61 -22.44 9.86 -9.70
C PHE A 61 -21.27 10.81 -10.01
N SER A 62 -21.57 12.05 -10.40
CA SER A 62 -20.55 13.08 -10.66
C SER A 62 -19.69 13.34 -9.42
N LEU A 63 -20.28 13.45 -8.23
CA LEU A 63 -19.53 13.67 -6.98
C LEU A 63 -18.66 12.47 -6.60
N LEU A 64 -19.11 11.24 -6.83
CA LEU A 64 -18.32 10.03 -6.59
C LEU A 64 -17.09 9.99 -7.51
N VAL A 65 -17.27 10.26 -8.80
CA VAL A 65 -16.18 10.28 -9.78
C VAL A 65 -15.18 11.40 -9.47
N VAL A 66 -15.67 12.61 -9.19
CA VAL A 66 -14.82 13.77 -8.87
C VAL A 66 -14.03 13.54 -7.59
N SER A 67 -14.66 13.04 -6.52
CA SER A 67 -13.97 12.75 -5.26
C SER A 67 -12.92 11.65 -5.41
N PHE A 68 -13.20 10.59 -6.18
CA PHE A 68 -12.21 9.56 -6.50
C PHE A 68 -11.01 10.11 -7.25
N ILE A 69 -11.22 10.95 -8.28
CA ILE A 69 -10.15 11.59 -9.05
C ILE A 69 -9.28 12.47 -8.15
N ILE A 70 -9.88 13.27 -7.26
CA ILE A 70 -9.14 14.13 -6.34
C ILE A 70 -8.23 13.30 -5.41
N ILE A 71 -8.76 12.25 -4.79
CA ILE A 71 -7.97 11.37 -3.89
C ILE A 71 -6.87 10.63 -4.68
N PHE A 72 -7.18 10.18 -5.89
CA PHE A 72 -6.20 9.52 -6.77
C PHE A 72 -5.09 10.48 -7.22
N ALA A 73 -5.40 11.74 -7.50
CA ALA A 73 -4.43 12.74 -7.93
C ALA A 73 -3.53 13.24 -6.79
N LEU A 74 -4.05 13.27 -5.56
CA LEU A 74 -3.34 13.79 -4.39
C LEU A 74 -1.90 13.23 -4.19
N PRO A 75 -1.63 11.91 -4.22
CA PRO A 75 -0.27 11.40 -4.09
C PRO A 75 0.66 11.86 -5.21
N PHE A 76 0.16 12.02 -6.44
CA PHE A 76 0.96 12.51 -7.57
C PHE A 76 1.27 14.01 -7.44
N ILE A 77 0.30 14.80 -6.99
CA ILE A 77 0.48 16.24 -6.74
C ILE A 77 1.53 16.44 -5.62
N ILE A 78 1.37 15.74 -4.49
CA ILE A 78 2.32 15.81 -3.38
C ILE A 78 3.72 15.36 -3.82
N TYR A 79 3.82 14.28 -4.60
CA TYR A 79 5.10 13.80 -5.12
C TYR A 79 5.77 14.83 -6.04
N ALA A 80 5.02 15.46 -6.94
CA ALA A 80 5.54 16.48 -7.86
C ALA A 80 5.97 17.77 -7.12
N CYS A 81 5.23 18.18 -6.08
CA CYS A 81 5.54 19.37 -5.29
C CYS A 81 6.65 19.13 -4.25
N SER A 82 6.90 17.88 -3.84
CA SER A 82 7.92 17.54 -2.85
C SER A 82 9.33 17.57 -3.46
N ARG A 83 9.92 18.76 -3.54
CA ARG A 83 11.24 18.97 -4.16
C ARG A 83 12.43 18.56 -3.28
N LYS A 84 12.28 18.44 -1.95
CA LYS A 84 13.37 18.01 -1.05
C LYS A 84 12.79 17.64 0.31
N GLY A 85 12.91 16.36 0.69
CA GLY A 85 12.51 15.91 2.01
C GLY A 85 13.37 16.56 3.09
N ASN A 86 12.78 17.45 3.89
CA ASN A 86 13.38 17.86 5.16
C ASN A 86 13.60 16.58 5.98
N LYS A 87 14.88 16.26 6.26
CA LYS A 87 15.20 15.09 7.07
C LYS A 87 14.73 15.35 8.49
N ALA A 88 13.61 14.74 8.88
CA ALA A 88 13.17 14.74 10.26
C ALA A 88 14.24 14.04 11.12
N ASN A 89 14.61 14.63 12.27
CA ASN A 89 15.56 14.07 13.23
C ASN A 89 14.90 12.93 14.02
N VAL A 90 14.55 11.86 13.33
CA VAL A 90 13.82 10.72 13.89
C VAL A 90 14.32 9.44 13.23
N SER A 91 14.73 8.48 14.06
CA SER A 91 15.06 7.12 13.65
C SER A 91 13.79 6.28 13.51
N MET A 92 13.63 5.59 12.38
CA MET A 92 12.52 4.65 12.12
C MET A 92 13.01 3.22 12.32
N ILE A 93 12.58 2.58 13.41
CA ILE A 93 12.96 1.20 13.72
C ILE A 93 11.83 0.24 13.31
N HIS A 94 12.18 -0.77 12.51
CA HIS A 94 11.23 -1.76 11.99
C HIS A 94 10.73 -2.71 13.08
N ILE A 95 9.41 -2.87 13.16
CA ILE A 95 8.74 -3.76 14.11
C ILE A 95 8.74 -5.18 13.56
N LYS A 96 9.40 -6.08 14.29
CA LYS A 96 9.36 -7.54 14.06
C LYS A 96 8.63 -8.21 15.22
N SER A 97 8.26 -9.48 15.06
CA SER A 97 7.52 -10.23 16.09
C SER A 97 8.18 -10.24 17.47
N HIS A 98 9.52 -10.15 17.53
CA HIS A 98 10.27 -10.12 18.79
C HIS A 98 10.46 -8.71 19.40
N ASN A 99 10.29 -7.65 18.60
CA ASN A 99 10.48 -6.25 19.03
C ASN A 99 9.15 -5.48 19.06
N ALA A 100 8.02 -6.19 19.00
CA ALA A 100 6.72 -5.58 18.93
C ALA A 100 6.31 -5.03 20.31
N PRO A 101 5.83 -3.77 20.40
CA PRO A 101 5.36 -3.23 21.65
C PRO A 101 4.13 -4.02 22.14
N LYS A 102 3.95 -4.07 23.47
CA LYS A 102 2.79 -4.71 24.09
C LYS A 102 1.52 -4.14 23.47
N GLY A 103 0.60 -5.01 23.04
CA GLY A 103 -0.65 -4.55 22.40
C GLY A 103 -0.58 -4.39 20.88
N HIS A 104 0.59 -4.38 20.24
CA HIS A 104 0.74 -4.11 18.79
C HIS A 104 -0.04 -5.10 17.92
N PHE A 105 -0.06 -6.37 18.31
CA PHE A 105 -0.76 -7.43 17.59
C PHE A 105 -2.28 -7.43 17.78
N PHE A 106 -2.80 -6.67 18.75
CA PHE A 106 -4.24 -6.52 18.98
C PHE A 106 -4.86 -5.43 18.12
N ILE A 107 -4.05 -4.55 17.53
CA ILE A 107 -4.50 -3.53 16.58
C ILE A 107 -4.78 -4.18 15.23
N HIS A 108 -5.90 -3.80 14.60
CA HIS A 108 -6.31 -4.30 13.29
C HIS A 108 -5.18 -4.10 12.25
N PRO A 109 -4.88 -5.10 11.38
CA PRO A 109 -3.75 -5.04 10.44
C PRO A 109 -3.71 -3.78 9.57
N ARG A 110 -4.87 -3.22 9.20
CA ARG A 110 -4.96 -1.99 8.40
C ARG A 110 -4.50 -0.72 9.13
N ALA A 111 -4.56 -0.69 10.46
CA ALA A 111 -4.19 0.46 11.29
C ALA A 111 -2.83 0.28 11.98
N ARG A 112 -2.15 -0.85 11.72
CA ARG A 112 -0.90 -1.22 12.39
C ARG A 112 0.29 -0.54 11.73
N SER A 113 1.10 0.17 12.51
CA SER A 113 2.37 0.73 12.02
C SER A 113 3.43 -0.36 11.88
N THR A 114 4.27 -0.26 10.85
CA THR A 114 5.41 -1.17 10.62
C THR A 114 6.70 -0.69 11.27
N HIS A 115 6.77 0.58 11.66
CA HIS A 115 7.92 1.21 12.30
C HIS A 115 7.46 2.02 13.51
N TYR A 116 8.32 2.12 14.53
CA TYR A 116 8.18 3.13 15.57
C TYR A 116 9.25 4.21 15.42
N LEU A 117 8.90 5.41 15.86
CA LEU A 117 9.69 6.62 15.72
C LEU A 117 10.45 6.87 17.02
N VAL A 118 11.78 6.89 16.97
CA VAL A 118 12.64 7.21 18.12
C VAL A 118 13.41 8.49 17.79
N PRO A 119 13.28 9.56 18.58
CA PRO A 119 14.14 10.74 18.46
C PRO A 119 15.61 10.33 18.56
N ILE A 120 16.50 10.88 17.72
CA ILE A 120 17.90 10.46 17.66
C ILE A 120 18.59 10.70 19.02
N ASP A 121 18.23 11.78 19.72
CA ASP A 121 18.74 12.11 21.07
C ASP A 121 18.54 10.99 22.11
N LYS A 122 17.54 10.11 21.93
CA LYS A 122 17.28 8.98 22.84
C LYS A 122 18.00 7.70 22.43
N THR A 123 18.37 7.57 21.16
CA THR A 123 19.04 6.37 20.63
C THR A 123 20.48 6.25 21.14
N ASP A 124 21.14 7.39 21.36
CA ASP A 124 22.51 7.44 21.86
C ASP A 124 22.62 7.07 23.34
N HIS A 125 21.59 7.33 24.15
CA HIS A 125 21.58 6.95 25.57
C HIS A 125 21.32 5.45 25.80
N ASP A 126 20.42 4.83 25.04
CA ASP A 126 20.08 3.41 25.21
C ASP A 126 21.16 2.47 24.64
N SER A 127 21.88 2.89 23.58
CA SER A 127 22.99 2.12 23.00
C SER A 127 24.22 2.02 23.93
N GLN A 128 24.36 2.95 24.89
CA GLN A 128 25.45 2.96 25.88
C GLN A 128 25.12 2.15 27.15
N GLN A 129 23.84 1.82 27.39
CA GLN A 129 23.43 1.00 28.55
C GLN A 129 23.30 -0.49 28.22
N GLN A 130 23.49 -0.89 26.96
CA GLN A 130 23.44 -2.28 26.50
C GLN A 130 24.82 -2.90 26.20
N LYS A 131 25.91 -2.25 26.64
CA LYS A 131 27.28 -2.78 26.58
C LYS A 131 27.81 -3.05 27.99
#